data_AF-G7K9E2-F1
#
_entry.id   AF-G7K9E2-F1
#
_cell.length_a   1.000
_cell.length_b   1.000
_cell.length_c   1.000
_cell.angle_alpha   90.00
_cell.angle_beta   90.00
_cell.angle_gamma   90.00
#
_symmetry.space_group_name_H-M   'P 1'
#
loop_
_entity.id
_entity.type
_entity.pdbx_description
1 polymer ?
#
loop_
_entity_poly.entity_id
_entity_poly.type
_entity_poly.pdbx_seq_one_letter_code
_entity_poly.pdbx_strand_id
1 'polypeptide(L)' 'MGFVVYPNSWTATMVSLDNQGMWNLRSAIWERQYLGQQLYLRVWNAQRTAANEYDIPNNALLCGKALGHHP' A
#
# COMPACT_ATOMS: atom_id res chain seq x y z
N MET A 1 12.42 9.93 -3.21
CA MET A 1 12.11 10.60 -1.93
C MET A 1 11.98 9.52 -0.87
N GLY A 2 12.75 9.58 0.22
CA GLY A 2 12.72 8.59 1.30
C GLY A 2 13.01 9.27 2.62
N PHE A 3 12.39 8.79 3.70
CA PHE A 3 12.60 9.31 5.05
C PHE A 3 13.67 8.47 5.75
N VAL A 4 14.60 9.11 6.44
CA VAL A 4 15.72 8.45 7.13
C VAL A 4 15.38 8.34 8.61
N VAL A 5 15.59 7.15 9.20
CA VAL A 5 15.52 6.92 10.65
C VAL A 5 16.91 6.55 11.15
N TYR A 6 17.47 7.37 12.04
CA TYR A 6 18.78 7.11 12.62
C TYR A 6 18.73 5.99 13.68
N PRO A 7 19.86 5.30 13.95
CA PRO A 7 19.91 4.26 15.00
C PRO A 7 19.37 4.75 16.34
N ASN A 8 18.55 3.93 16.99
CA ASN A 8 17.91 4.23 18.29
C ASN A 8 17.14 5.56 18.34
N SER A 9 16.66 6.03 17.18
CA SER A 9 15.98 7.32 17.04
C SER A 9 14.63 7.15 16.33
N TRP A 10 13.89 8.25 16.19
CA TRP A 10 12.61 8.30 15.48
C TRP A 10 12.59 9.47 14.49
N THR A 11 11.66 9.43 13.56
CA THR A 11 11.41 10.51 12.59
C THR A 11 9.91 10.65 12.42
N ALA A 12 9.39 11.86 12.62
CA ALA A 12 7.99 12.17 12.39
C ALA A 12 7.81 12.69 10.96
N THR A 13 6.77 12.23 10.29
CA THR A 13 6.38 12.68 8.95
C THR A 13 4.87 12.87 8.94
N MET A 14 4.41 13.93 8.28
CA MET A 14 2.99 14.19 8.04
C MET A 14 2.66 13.90 6.58
N VAL A 15 1.60 13.14 6.34
CA VAL A 15 1.13 12.78 4.99
C VAL A 15 -0.37 13.02 4.88
N SER A 16 -0.81 13.50 3.73
CA SER A 16 -2.23 13.52 3.35
C SER A 16 -2.62 12.14 2.84
N LEU A 17 -3.76 11.61 3.30
CA LEU A 17 -4.30 10.31 2.86
C LEU A 17 -5.52 10.55 1.96
N ASP A 18 -5.34 11.32 0.90
CA ASP A 18 -6.39 11.69 -0.07
C ASP A 18 -6.55 10.68 -1.21
N ASN A 19 -5.64 9.72 -1.32
CA ASN A 19 -5.69 8.66 -2.32
C ASN A 19 -6.10 7.32 -1.71
N GLN A 20 -7.29 6.85 -2.07
CA GLN A 20 -7.86 5.59 -1.60
C GLN A 20 -7.17 4.40 -2.26
N GLY A 21 -6.85 3.39 -1.46
CA GLY A 21 -6.22 2.18 -1.94
C GLY A 21 -5.41 1.45 -0.89
N MET A 22 -4.67 0.45 -1.35
CA MET A 22 -3.68 -0.30 -0.56
C MET A 22 -2.28 0.23 -0.83
N TRP A 23 -1.62 0.72 0.21
CA TRP A 23 -0.30 1.34 0.15
C TRP A 23 0.73 0.53 0.93
N ASN A 24 1.85 0.20 0.29
CA ASN A 24 2.97 -0.48 0.93
C ASN A 24 3.97 0.55 1.47
N LEU A 25 4.09 0.64 2.80
CA LEU A 25 5.15 1.37 3.47
C LEU A 25 6.25 0.38 3.89
N ARG A 26 7.46 0.56 3.36
CA ARG A 26 8.56 -0.38 3.56
C ARG A 26 9.91 0.28 3.65
N SER A 27 10.87 -0.46 4.19
CA SER A 27 12.28 -0.11 4.10
C SER A 27 12.74 -0.12 2.64
N ALA A 28 13.54 0.88 2.25
CA ALA A 28 14.23 0.88 0.96
C ALA A 28 15.48 -0.03 0.95
N ILE A 29 15.90 -0.54 2.12
CA ILE A 29 16.97 -1.51 2.26
C ILE A 29 16.41 -2.89 1.92
N TRP A 30 16.93 -3.51 0.85
CA TRP A 30 16.39 -4.73 0.26
C TRP A 30 16.32 -5.90 1.26
N GLU A 31 17.38 -6.12 2.03
CA GLU A 31 17.47 -7.22 2.99
C GLU A 31 16.40 -7.09 4.07
N ARG A 32 16.13 -5.86 4.51
CA ARG A 32 15.11 -5.59 5.51
C ARG A 32 13.71 -5.75 4.94
N GLN A 33 13.48 -5.31 3.70
CA GLN A 33 12.23 -5.55 3.00
C GLN A 33 11.97 -7.06 2.83
N TYR A 34 12.98 -7.82 2.39
CA TYR A 34 12.90 -9.27 2.21
C TYR A 34 12.59 -9.99 3.53
N LEU A 35 13.21 -9.56 4.62
CA LEU A 35 12.94 -10.06 5.97
C LEU A 35 11.62 -9.55 6.57
N GLY A 36 10.84 -8.74 5.83
CA GLY A 36 9.48 -8.36 6.19
C GLY A 36 9.34 -7.01 6.91
N GLN A 37 10.35 -6.13 6.88
CA GLN A 37 10.24 -4.76 7.40
C GLN A 37 9.38 -3.89 6.46
N GLN A 38 8.07 -4.13 6.51
CA GLN A 38 7.04 -3.45 5.73
C GLN A 38 5.68 -3.53 6.44
N LEU A 39 4.79 -2.61 6.14
CA LEU A 39 3.37 -2.67 6.51
C LEU A 39 2.51 -2.22 5.34
N TYR A 40 1.29 -2.74 5.28
CA TYR A 40 0.28 -2.31 4.30
C TYR A 40 -0.77 -1.45 4.99
N LEU A 41 -0.98 -0.25 4.45
CA LEU A 41 -2.01 0.69 4.88
C LEU A 41 -3.17 0.63 3.88
N ARG A 42 -4.40 0.53 4.38
CA ARG A 42 -5.60 0.71 3.56
C ARG A 42 -6.21 2.08 3.82
N VAL A 43 -6.25 2.92 2.80
CA VAL A 43 -7.02 4.15 2.81
C VAL A 43 -8.40 3.82 2.24
N TRP A 44 -9.39 3.75 3.11
CA TRP A 44 -10.74 3.30 2.77
C TRP A 44 -11.73 4.47 2.65
N ASN A 45 -12.67 4.34 1.71
CA ASN A 45 -13.83 5.22 1.58
C ASN A 45 -15.09 4.36 1.38
N ALA A 46 -16.20 4.74 2.02
CA ALA A 46 -17.49 4.08 1.89
C ALA A 46 -18.13 4.29 0.51
N GLN A 47 -17.91 5.47 -0.09
CA GLN A 47 -18.53 5.86 -1.34
C GLN A 47 -17.68 5.39 -2.52
N ARG A 48 -18.27 4.75 -3.53
CA ARG A 48 -17.58 4.41 -4.78
C ARG A 48 -17.84 5.50 -5.80
N THR A 49 -16.79 6.16 -6.26
CA THR A 49 -16.84 7.20 -7.30
C THR A 49 -15.64 7.02 -8.22
N ALA A 50 -15.68 7.60 -9.43
CA ALA A 50 -14.55 7.58 -10.36
C ALA A 50 -13.28 8.32 -9.84
N ALA A 51 -13.41 9.09 -8.76
CA ALA A 51 -12.28 9.77 -8.12
C ALA A 51 -11.64 8.93 -6.99
N ASN A 52 -12.25 7.81 -6.61
CA ASN A 52 -11.79 6.94 -5.54
C ASN A 52 -11.03 5.72 -6.10
N GLU A 53 -10.76 4.72 -5.25
CA GLU A 53 -10.12 3.47 -5.65
C GLU A 53 -10.87 2.81 -6.82
N TYR A 54 -10.17 2.59 -7.93
CA TYR A 54 -10.70 1.91 -9.11
C TYR A 54 -10.94 0.43 -8.84
N ASP A 55 -11.88 -0.15 -9.60
CA ASP A 55 -12.04 -1.60 -9.62
C ASP A 55 -10.79 -2.30 -10.17
N ILE A 56 -10.62 -3.56 -9.78
CA ILE A 56 -9.51 -4.39 -10.24
C ILE A 56 -9.57 -4.50 -11.77
N PRO A 57 -8.48 -4.19 -12.50
CA PRO A 57 -8.50 -4.25 -13.95
C PRO A 57 -8.64 -5.69 -14.46
N ASN A 58 -9.33 -5.88 -15.59
CA ASN A 58 -9.64 -7.20 -16.15
C ASN A 58 -8.42 -8.06 -16.51
N ASN A 59 -7.25 -7.44 -16.68
CA ASN A 59 -5.99 -8.12 -16.98
C ASN A 59 -5.13 -8.38 -15.72
N ALA A 60 -5.67 -8.14 -14.52
CA ALA A 60 -4.98 -8.46 -13.28
C ALA A 60 -4.74 -9.97 -13.18
N LEU A 61 -3.53 -10.35 -12.75
CA LEU A 61 -3.24 -11.73 -12.41
C LEU A 61 -3.92 -12.08 -11.09
N LEU A 62 -4.83 -13.06 -11.12
CA LEU A 62 -5.56 -13.53 -9.94
C LEU A 62 -4.89 -14.77 -9.34
N CYS A 63 -4.81 -14.82 -8.01
CA CYS A 63 -4.21 -15.93 -7.28
C CYS A 63 -5.27 -16.89 -6.72
N GLY A 64 -5.14 -18.20 -6.96
CA GLY A 64 -5.87 -19.26 -6.25
C GLY A 64 -7.37 -19.01 -6.12
N LYS A 65 -7.85 -18.80 -4.88
CA LYS A 65 -9.28 -18.57 -4.57
C LYS A 65 -9.85 -17.28 -5.17
N ALA A 66 -9.03 -16.35 -5.65
CA ALA A 66 -9.49 -15.15 -6.32
C ALA A 66 -9.94 -15.41 -7.78
N LEU A 67 -9.59 -16.56 -8.37
CA LEU A 67 -10.01 -16.90 -9.74
C LEU A 67 -11.54 -16.89 -9.87
N GLY A 68 -12.05 -16.20 -10.89
CA GLY A 68 -13.49 -16.04 -11.13
C GLY A 68 -14.15 -14.90 -10.36
N HIS A 69 -13.43 -14.22 -9.47
CA HIS A 69 -13.90 -13.03 -8.76
C HIS A 69 -13.43 -11.75 -9.47
N HIS A 70 -13.92 -11.52 -10.69
CA HIS A 70 -13.88 -10.19 -11.30
C HIS A 70 -15.08 -9.37 -10.80
N PRO A 71 -14.89 -8.08 -10.47
CA PRO A 71 -16.00 -7.17 -10.18
C PRO A 71 -16.94 -6.98 -11.38
#